data_AF-A0A843FDH2-F1
#
_entry.id   AF-A0A843FDH2-F1
#
_cell.length_a   1.000
_cell.length_b   1.000
_cell.length_c   1.000
_cell.angle_alpha   90.00
_cell.angle_beta   90.00
_cell.angle_gamma   90.00
#
_symmetry.space_group_name_H-M   'P 1'
#
loop_
_entity.id
_entity.type
_entity.pdbx_description
1 polymer ?
#
loop_
_entity_poly.entity_id
_entity_poly.type
_entity_poly.pdbx_seq_one_letter_code
_entity_poly.pdbx_strand_id
1 'polypeptide(L)'
;AHTHSPYATGFAVSDKKIKRLEGFGAIKSEYLKDIEYFKPGSKELAEAASEALKTEDAIILKNHGVIATGETVKEAAALVEFVEEIAKTQFVTHVLNSIE
;
A
#
# COMPACT_ATOMS: atom_id res chain seq x y z
N ALA A 1 5.67 2.16 9.23
CA ALA A 1 6.48 2.98 8.31
C ALA A 1 5.55 3.65 7.30
N HIS A 2 5.90 4.85 6.84
CA HIS A 2 5.16 5.57 5.80
C HIS A 2 6.13 5.91 4.68
N THR A 3 5.73 5.66 3.43
CA THR A 3 6.55 5.91 2.24
C THR A 3 5.72 6.51 1.12
N HIS A 4 6.37 7.28 0.25
CA HIS A 4 5.87 7.70 -1.06
C HIS A 4 6.70 7.01 -2.15
N SER A 5 6.79 5.68 -2.06
CA SER A 5 7.61 4.89 -2.99
C SER A 5 6.98 4.95 -4.41
N PRO A 6 7.78 5.12 -5.48
CA PRO A 6 7.24 5.55 -6.78
C PRO A 6 6.20 4.60 -7.39
N TYR A 7 6.43 3.28 -7.37
CA TYR A 7 5.50 2.35 -8.00
C TYR A 7 4.21 2.25 -7.19
N ALA A 8 4.29 2.02 -5.88
CA ALA A 8 3.11 1.92 -5.04
C ALA A 8 2.30 3.23 -5.03
N THR A 9 2.97 4.38 -5.01
CA THR A 9 2.32 5.70 -5.13
C THR A 9 1.69 5.88 -6.51
N GLY A 10 2.34 5.38 -7.57
CA GLY A 10 1.79 5.32 -8.93
C GLY A 10 0.45 4.57 -8.98
N PHE A 11 0.33 3.45 -8.28
CA PHE A 11 -0.97 2.78 -8.11
C PHE A 11 -1.94 3.62 -7.28
N ALA A 12 -1.49 4.25 -6.19
CA ALA A 12 -2.31 5.08 -5.30
C ALA A 12 -2.96 6.29 -6.00
N VAL A 13 -2.31 6.83 -7.04
CA VAL A 13 -2.84 7.93 -7.88
C VAL A 13 -3.64 7.43 -9.10
N SER A 14 -3.72 6.11 -9.31
CA SER A 14 -4.42 5.49 -10.43
C SER A 14 -5.69 4.75 -10.02
N ASP A 15 -6.42 4.24 -11.01
CA ASP A 15 -7.57 3.35 -10.81
C ASP A 15 -7.17 1.87 -10.63
N LYS A 16 -5.88 1.53 -10.63
CA LYS A 16 -5.39 0.17 -10.44
C LYS A 16 -5.20 -0.15 -8.96
N LYS A 17 -5.56 -1.38 -8.58
CA LYS A 17 -5.30 -1.93 -7.25
C LYS A 17 -4.05 -2.82 -7.26
N ILE A 18 -3.31 -2.83 -6.15
CA ILE A 18 -2.16 -3.70 -5.95
C ILE A 18 -2.67 -5.02 -5.34
N LYS A 19 -2.49 -6.14 -6.04
CA LYS A 19 -2.73 -7.47 -5.45
C LYS A 19 -1.78 -7.70 -4.29
N ARG A 20 -2.27 -8.25 -3.18
CA ARG A 20 -1.47 -8.56 -1.99
C ARG A 20 -0.81 -9.92 -2.18
N LEU A 21 0.49 -9.91 -2.49
CA LEU A 21 1.27 -11.14 -2.76
C LEU A 21 2.18 -11.56 -1.59
N GLU A 22 2.63 -10.61 -0.77
CA GLU A 22 3.50 -10.88 0.39
C GLU A 22 3.02 -10.10 1.62
N GLY A 23 3.39 -10.60 2.80
CA GLY A 23 3.10 -10.01 4.11
C GLY A 23 3.68 -10.90 5.22
N PHE A 24 3.84 -10.34 6.41
CA PHE A 24 4.33 -11.09 7.58
C PHE A 24 3.20 -11.85 8.30
N GLY A 25 1.94 -11.52 8.00
CA GLY A 25 0.75 -12.22 8.48
C GLY A 25 -0.03 -12.93 7.36
N ALA A 26 -1.15 -13.55 7.74
CA ALA A 26 -2.07 -14.14 6.77
C ALA A 26 -2.67 -13.06 5.87
N ILE A 27 -2.55 -13.25 4.55
CA ILE A 27 -3.19 -12.40 3.55
C ILE A 27 -4.69 -12.72 3.53
N LYS A 28 -5.49 -11.78 4.05
CA LYS A 28 -6.96 -11.93 4.15
C LYS A 28 -7.71 -11.34 2.96
N SER A 29 -7.10 -10.36 2.29
CA SER A 29 -7.68 -9.59 1.20
C SER A 29 -6.87 -9.81 -0.07
N GLU A 30 -7.54 -10.01 -1.22
CA GLU A 30 -6.84 -10.20 -2.51
C GLU A 30 -6.00 -8.97 -2.90
N TYR A 31 -6.43 -7.78 -2.48
CA TYR A 31 -5.81 -6.50 -2.78
C TYR A 31 -5.45 -5.76 -1.50
N LEU A 32 -4.42 -4.91 -1.57
CA LEU A 32 -4.16 -3.93 -0.52
C LEU A 32 -5.36 -3.00 -0.36
N LYS A 33 -5.79 -2.80 0.88
CA LYS A 33 -6.89 -1.90 1.21
C LYS A 33 -6.48 -0.46 0.94
N ASP A 34 -7.35 0.27 0.25
CA ASP A 34 -7.24 1.71 0.05
C ASP A 34 -8.14 2.47 1.03
N ILE A 35 -7.67 3.65 1.44
CA ILE A 35 -8.51 4.66 2.09
C ILE A 35 -8.61 5.89 1.19
N GLU A 36 -9.72 6.62 1.33
CA GLU A 36 -9.98 7.87 0.61
C GLU A 36 -8.87 8.91 0.84
N TYR A 37 -8.80 9.90 -0.06
CA TYR A 37 -7.85 10.99 0.12
C TYR A 37 -8.26 11.87 1.31
N PHE A 38 -7.30 12.08 2.20
CA PHE A 38 -7.37 13.06 3.27
C PHE A 38 -6.11 13.92 3.26
N LYS A 39 -6.24 15.19 3.67
CA LYS A 39 -5.12 16.13 3.71
C LYS A 39 -3.98 15.58 4.57
N PRO A 40 -2.72 15.55 4.11
CA PRO A 40 -1.59 15.12 4.92
C PRO A 40 -1.50 15.91 6.25
N GLY A 41 -1.28 15.20 7.35
CA GLY A 41 -1.24 15.78 8.70
C GLY A 41 -2.62 16.10 9.31
N SER A 42 -3.72 15.79 8.63
CA SER A 42 -5.07 15.96 9.17
C SER A 42 -5.45 14.87 10.17
N LYS A 43 -6.41 15.18 11.04
CA LYS A 43 -6.94 14.24 12.03
C LYS A 43 -7.74 13.13 11.35
N GLU A 44 -8.47 13.50 10.29
CA GLU A 44 -9.27 12.61 9.46
C GLU A 44 -8.40 11.54 8.79
N LEU A 45 -7.22 11.93 8.28
CA LEU A 45 -6.25 10.97 7.75
C LEU A 45 -5.80 9.98 8.82
N ALA A 46 -5.47 10.47 10.02
CA ALA A 46 -5.01 9.63 11.12
C ALA A 46 -6.09 8.66 11.59
N GLU A 47 -7.33 9.12 11.70
CA GLU A 47 -8.49 8.29 12.08
C GLU A 47 -8.80 7.22 11.04
N ALA A 48 -8.89 7.60 9.76
CA ALA A 48 -9.17 6.65 8.67
C ALA A 48 -8.04 5.61 8.51
N ALA A 49 -6.78 6.04 8.56
CA ALA A 49 -5.64 5.14 8.50
C ALA A 49 -5.60 4.19 9.71
N SER A 50 -5.82 4.71 10.92
CA SER A 50 -5.83 3.89 12.13
C SER A 50 -6.95 2.85 12.11
N GLU A 51 -8.15 3.21 11.64
CA GLU A 51 -9.26 2.26 11.52
C GLU A 51 -8.95 1.16 10.51
N ALA A 52 -8.39 1.51 9.35
CA ALA A 52 -8.02 0.53 8.35
C ALA A 52 -6.93 -0.44 8.82
N LEU A 53 -5.95 0.05 9.59
CA LEU A 53 -4.84 -0.72 10.14
C LEU A 53 -5.21 -1.62 11.34
N LYS A 54 -6.46 -1.58 11.81
CA LYS A 54 -6.94 -2.57 12.81
C LYS A 54 -7.09 -3.97 12.21
N THR A 55 -7.34 -4.05 10.90
CA THR A 55 -7.61 -5.32 10.19
C THR A 55 -6.54 -5.65 9.16
N GLU A 56 -5.75 -4.67 8.74
CA GLU A 56 -4.71 -4.77 7.72
C GLU A 56 -3.37 -4.32 8.29
N ASP A 57 -2.27 -4.85 7.77
CA ASP A 57 -0.91 -4.48 8.14
C ASP A 57 -0.24 -3.54 7.12
N ALA A 58 -0.86 -3.33 5.96
CA ALA A 58 -0.47 -2.34 4.97
C ALA A 58 -1.70 -1.76 4.25
N ILE A 59 -1.69 -0.45 4.03
CA ILE A 59 -2.77 0.27 3.36
C ILE A 59 -2.22 1.27 2.34
N ILE A 60 -3.02 1.53 1.31
CA ILE A 60 -2.80 2.57 0.32
C ILE A 60 -3.58 3.82 0.72
N LEU A 61 -2.89 4.95 0.78
CA LEU A 61 -3.48 6.27 0.93
C LEU A 61 -3.71 6.84 -0.47
N LYS A 62 -4.97 6.96 -0.92
CA LYS A 62 -5.29 7.49 -2.25
C LYS A 62 -4.63 8.86 -2.46
N ASN A 63 -4.02 9.05 -3.63
CA ASN A 63 -3.27 10.26 -4.00
C ASN A 63 -2.15 10.69 -3.03
N HIS A 64 -1.58 9.76 -2.25
CA HIS A 64 -0.58 10.10 -1.24
C HIS A 64 0.55 9.07 -1.14
N GLY A 65 0.28 7.80 -0.82
CA GLY A 65 1.37 6.83 -0.63
C GLY A 65 0.94 5.59 0.14
N VAL A 66 1.86 5.02 0.92
CA VAL A 66 1.65 3.75 1.64
C VAL A 66 1.92 3.93 3.13
N ILE A 67 1.13 3.25 3.97
CA ILE A 67 1.47 3.03 5.39
C ILE A 67 1.47 1.54 5.65
N ALA A 68 2.48 1.06 6.38
CA ALA A 68 2.48 -0.30 6.93
C ALA A 68 2.84 -0.31 8.42
N THR A 69 2.37 -1.33 9.12
CA THR A 69 2.63 -1.62 10.54
C THR A 69 3.23 -3.01 10.69
N GLY A 70 3.88 -3.26 11.82
CA GLY A 70 4.46 -4.54 12.18
C GLY A 70 4.71 -4.58 13.69
N GLU A 71 5.09 -5.73 14.24
CA GLU A 71 5.40 -5.88 15.66
C GLU A 71 6.67 -5.10 16.03
N THR A 72 7.55 -4.90 15.05
CA THR A 72 8.76 -4.10 15.17
C THR A 72 8.84 -3.02 14.09
N VAL A 73 9.63 -1.97 14.36
CA VAL A 73 9.95 -0.94 13.34
C VAL A 73 10.60 -1.58 12.10
N LYS A 74 11.41 -2.62 12.29
CA LYS A 74 12.07 -3.35 11.21
C LYS A 74 11.07 -4.08 10.32
N GLU A 75 10.08 -4.75 10.90
CA GLU A 75 9.00 -5.38 10.13
C GLU A 75 8.16 -4.35 9.38
N ALA A 76 7.78 -3.26 10.05
CA ALA A 76 7.01 -2.20 9.39
C ALA A 76 7.79 -1.57 8.22
N ALA A 77 9.12 -1.46 8.32
CA ALA A 77 10.00 -0.98 7.26
C ALA A 77 10.15 -2.01 6.12
N ALA A 78 10.36 -3.28 6.44
CA ALA A 78 10.42 -4.35 5.45
C ALA A 78 9.09 -4.51 4.70
N LEU A 79 7.95 -4.29 5.36
CA LEU A 79 6.66 -4.45 4.73
C LEU A 79 6.37 -3.37 3.68
N VAL A 80 6.76 -2.11 3.91
CA VAL A 80 6.64 -1.07 2.87
C VAL A 80 7.58 -1.33 1.69
N GLU A 81 8.75 -1.96 1.91
CA GLU A 81 9.67 -2.38 0.85
C GLU A 81 9.06 -3.50 0.00
N PHE A 82 8.48 -4.53 0.63
CA PHE A 82 7.76 -5.59 -0.09
C PHE A 82 6.56 -5.04 -0.88
N VAL A 83 5.80 -4.10 -0.32
CA VAL A 83 4.70 -3.45 -1.04
C VAL A 83 5.21 -2.74 -2.31
N GLU A 84 6.36 -2.07 -2.25
CA GLU A 84 6.95 -1.42 -3.41
C GLU A 84 7.41 -2.43 -4.48
N GLU A 85 8.10 -3.51 -4.09
CA GLU A 85 8.58 -4.53 -5.03
C GLU A 85 7.42 -5.30 -5.70
N ILE A 86 6.34 -5.57 -4.95
CA ILE A 86 5.10 -6.12 -5.50
C ILE A 86 4.45 -5.14 -6.48
N ALA A 87 4.37 -3.85 -6.13
CA ALA A 87 3.80 -2.83 -7.00
C ALA A 87 4.61 -2.70 -8.30
N LYS A 88 5.94 -2.73 -8.21
CA LYS A 88 6.85 -2.69 -9.35
C LYS A 88 6.69 -3.91 -10.26
N THR A 89 6.62 -5.10 -9.69
CA THR A 89 6.38 -6.35 -10.44
C THR A 89 5.02 -6.31 -11.14
N GLN A 90 3.97 -5.85 -10.45
CA GLN A 90 2.66 -5.68 -11.04
C GLN A 90 2.65 -4.62 -12.13
N PHE A 91 3.33 -3.49 -11.96
CA PHE A 91 3.46 -2.48 -13.02
C PHE A 91 4.09 -3.08 -14.28
N VAL A 92 5.22 -3.79 -14.14
CA VAL A 92 5.86 -4.50 -15.27
C VAL A 92 4.89 -5.49 -15.91
N THR A 93 4.14 -6.25 -15.11
CA THR A 93 3.12 -7.19 -15.61
C THR A 93 2.03 -6.48 -16.42
N HIS A 94 1.51 -5.35 -15.93
CA HIS A 94 0.51 -4.55 -16.64
C HIS A 94 1.07 -4.01 -17.96
N VAL A 95 2.32 -3.54 -17.97
CA VAL A 95 3.00 -3.06 -19.17
C VAL A 95 3.19 -4.18 -20.18
N LEU A 96 3.77 -5.32 -19.78
CA LEU A 96 3.99 -6.47 -20.66
C LEU A 96 2.69 -7.00 -21.28
N ASN A 97 1.60 -7.05 -20.50
CA ASN A 97 0.29 -7.48 -21.00
C ASN A 97 -0.42 -6.42 -21.86
N SER A 98 0.08 -5.19 -21.90
CA SER A 98 -0.47 -4.10 -22.72
C SER A 98 0.27 -3.88 -24.04
N ILE A 99 1.39 -4.57 -24.25
CA ILE A 99 2.19 -4.50 -25.46
C ILE A 99 1.82 -5.70 -26.34
N GLU A 100 1.58 -5.45 -27.62
CA GLU A 100 1.34 -6.47 -28.65
C GLU A 100 2.64 -7.10 -29.16
#